data_AF-A0A521FUF2-F1
#
_entry.id   AF-A0A521FUF2-F1
#
_cell.length_a   1.000
_cell.length_b   1.000
_cell.length_c   1.000
_cell.angle_alpha   90.00
_cell.angle_beta   90.00
_cell.angle_gamma   90.00
#
_symmetry.space_group_name_H-M   'P 1'
#
loop_
_entity.id
_entity.type
_entity.pdbx_description
1 polymer ?
#
loop_
_entity_poly.entity_id
_entity_poly.type
_entity_poly.pdbx_seq_one_letter_code
_entity_poly.pdbx_strand_id
1 'polypeptide(L)' 'PRDPMQNLDGGARYLLAQLQAFRSPMLALAAYNAGPAAVKRYGGVPPYRETRDYVVKVLSEHDRLLLTKP' A
#
# COMPACT_ATOMS: atom_id res chain seq x y z
N PRO A 1 -24.43 3.07 -0.87
CA PRO A 1 -23.95 4.47 -1.00
C PRO A 1 -22.43 4.49 -1.13
N ARG A 2 -21.92 4.71 -2.37
CA ARG A 2 -20.49 4.78 -2.69
C ARG A 2 -19.98 6.18 -2.42
N ASP A 3 -19.94 6.58 -1.16
CA ASP A 3 -19.34 7.86 -0.79
C ASP A 3 -17.82 7.76 -1.00
N PRO A 4 -17.24 8.51 -1.95
CA PRO A 4 -15.80 8.49 -2.20
C PRO A 4 -15.00 8.83 -0.95
N MET A 5 -15.53 9.70 -0.07
CA MET A 5 -14.85 10.12 1.15
C MET A 5 -14.79 9.01 2.20
N GLN A 6 -15.87 8.26 2.39
CA GLN A 6 -15.88 7.11 3.32
C GLN A 6 -14.95 5.98 2.84
N ASN A 7 -14.87 5.77 1.53
CA ASN A 7 -13.95 4.80 0.93
C ASN A 7 -12.47 5.22 1.10
N LEU A 8 -12.18 6.53 1.03
CA LEU A 8 -10.85 7.08 1.27
C LEU A 8 -10.43 6.95 2.73
N ASP A 9 -11.31 7.28 3.68
CA ASP A 9 -11.01 7.16 5.12
C ASP A 9 -10.83 5.70 5.57
N GLY A 10 -11.64 4.79 5.03
CA GLY A 10 -11.47 3.36 5.28
C GLY A 10 -10.15 2.85 4.71
N GLY A 11 -9.82 3.24 3.48
CA GLY A 11 -8.55 2.91 2.83
C GLY A 11 -7.34 3.47 3.59
N ALA A 12 -7.38 4.73 4.01
CA ALA A 12 -6.30 5.37 4.75
C ALA A 12 -6.05 4.69 6.10
N ARG A 13 -7.12 4.37 6.86
CA ARG A 13 -7.01 3.63 8.12
C ARG A 13 -6.45 2.23 7.92
N TYR A 14 -6.87 1.53 6.87
CA TYR A 14 -6.35 0.20 6.58
C TYR A 14 -4.87 0.24 6.19
N LEU A 15 -4.45 1.20 5.37
CA LEU A 15 -3.03 1.41 5.03
C LEU A 15 -2.20 1.74 6.27
N LEU A 16 -2.70 2.61 7.16
CA LEU A 16 -2.03 2.94 8.42
C LEU A 16 -1.83 1.69 9.29
N ALA A 17 -2.82 0.81 9.39
CA ALA A 17 -2.68 -0.45 10.10
C ALA A 17 -1.59 -1.34 9.50
N GLN A 18 -1.44 -1.38 8.16
CA GLN A 18 -0.36 -2.12 7.52
C GLN A 18 1.02 -1.48 7.77
N LEU A 19 1.12 -0.15 7.77
CA LEU A 19 2.35 0.56 8.11
C LEU A 19 2.81 0.25 9.54
N GLN A 20 1.88 0.22 10.49
CA GLN A 20 2.16 -0.16 11.89
C GLN A 20 2.61 -1.63 11.99
N ALA A 21 1.98 -2.53 11.24
CA ALA A 21 2.28 -3.96 11.28
C ALA A 21 3.63 -4.33 10.65
N PHE A 22 3.96 -3.72 9.51
CA PHE A 22 5.13 -4.12 8.72
C PHE A 22 6.33 -3.18 8.84
N ARG A 23 6.14 -1.94 9.34
CA ARG A 23 7.18 -0.91 9.50
C ARG A 23 8.02 -0.64 8.23
N SER A 24 7.46 -0.97 7.07
CA SER A 24 8.06 -0.79 5.76
C SER A 24 6.98 -0.31 4.80
N PRO A 25 7.14 0.85 4.15
CA PRO A 25 6.17 1.34 3.18
C PRO A 25 5.90 0.34 2.04
N MET A 26 6.96 -0.33 1.56
CA MET A 26 6.86 -1.35 0.52
C MET A 26 5.99 -2.53 0.96
N LEU A 27 6.25 -3.08 2.16
CA LEU A 27 5.48 -4.22 2.67
C LEU A 27 4.06 -3.84 3.07
N ALA A 28 3.86 -2.62 3.56
CA ALA A 28 2.53 -2.09 3.87
C ALA A 28 1.66 -1.95 2.62
N LEU A 29 2.21 -1.41 1.53
CA LEU A 29 1.52 -1.32 0.23
C LEU A 29 1.23 -2.71 -0.34
N ALA A 30 2.16 -3.65 -0.22
CA ALA A 30 1.94 -5.03 -0.63
C ALA A 30 0.82 -5.70 0.19
N ALA A 31 0.77 -5.47 1.50
CA ALA A 31 -0.28 -6.01 2.38
C ALA A 31 -1.64 -5.33 2.18
N TYR A 32 -1.63 -4.06 1.79
CA TYR A 32 -2.85 -3.33 1.43
C TYR A 32 -3.51 -3.93 0.18
N ASN A 33 -2.73 -4.28 -0.85
CA ASN A 33 -3.23 -4.85 -2.10
C ASN A 33 -3.48 -6.37 -2.01
N ALA A 34 -2.51 -7.15 -1.52
CA ALA A 34 -2.56 -8.63 -1.53
C ALA A 34 -3.04 -9.26 -0.21
N GLY A 35 -3.25 -8.44 0.82
CA GLY A 35 -3.54 -8.89 2.18
C GLY A 35 -2.27 -9.24 2.99
N PRO A 36 -2.28 -8.98 4.31
CA PRO A 36 -1.13 -9.24 5.18
C PRO A 36 -0.74 -10.72 5.29
N ALA A 37 -1.71 -11.63 5.11
CA ALA A 37 -1.45 -13.07 5.13
C ALA A 37 -0.54 -13.50 3.97
N ALA A 38 -0.71 -12.91 2.78
CA ALA A 38 0.16 -13.19 1.64
C ALA A 38 1.58 -12.69 1.91
N VAL A 39 1.73 -11.45 2.39
CA VAL A 39 3.05 -10.88 2.71
C VAL A 39 3.78 -11.73 3.77
N LYS A 40 3.07 -12.17 4.81
CA LYS A 40 3.62 -13.09 5.83
C LYS A 40 4.03 -14.44 5.23
N ARG A 41 3.17 -15.04 4.39
CA ARG A 41 3.43 -16.33 3.74
C ARG A 41 4.68 -16.30 2.86
N TYR A 42 4.90 -15.22 2.13
CA TYR A 42 6.04 -15.08 1.21
C TYR A 42 7.27 -14.42 1.86
N GLY A 43 7.17 -13.92 3.10
CA GLY A 43 8.26 -13.22 3.77
C GLY A 43 8.65 -11.90 3.09
N GLY A 44 7.75 -11.29 2.32
CA GLY A 44 8.04 -10.15 1.47
C GLY A 44 6.91 -9.84 0.50
N VAL A 45 7.20 -9.04 -0.54
CA VAL A 45 6.22 -8.75 -1.60
C VAL A 45 5.87 -10.06 -2.34
N PRO A 46 4.59 -10.49 -2.36
CA PRO A 46 4.21 -11.73 -3.02
C PRO A 46 4.50 -11.69 -4.53
N PRO A 47 4.68 -12.84 -5.21
CA PRO A 47 4.93 -12.91 -6.64
C PRO A 47 3.67 -12.68 -7.50
N TYR A 48 2.78 -11.80 -7.05
CA TYR A 48 1.60 -11.41 -7.79
C TYR A 48 1.95 -10.18 -8.62
N ARG A 49 1.74 -10.29 -9.94
CA ARG A 49 2.07 -9.21 -10.88
C ARG A 49 1.39 -7.90 -10.47
N GLU A 50 0.10 -7.96 -10.19
CA GLU A 50 -0.69 -6.81 -9.75
C GLU A 50 -0.10 -6.14 -8.50
N THR A 51 0.29 -6.90 -7.49
CA THR A 51 0.85 -6.35 -6.24
C THR A 51 2.19 -5.68 -6.47
N ARG A 52 3.06 -6.27 -7.28
CA ARG A 52 4.35 -5.67 -7.62
C ARG A 52 4.17 -4.35 -8.38
N ASP A 53 3.28 -4.35 -9.38
CA ASP A 53 2.96 -3.17 -10.18
C ASP A 53 2.34 -2.07 -9.30
N TYR A 54 1.45 -2.44 -8.36
CA TYR A 54 0.83 -1.54 -7.40
C TYR A 54 1.87 -0.85 -6.50
N VAL A 55 2.79 -1.63 -5.90
CA VAL A 55 3.84 -1.11 -5.02
C VAL A 55 4.74 -0.13 -5.78
N VAL A 56 5.19 -0.50 -6.98
CA VAL A 56 6.04 0.36 -7.82
C VAL A 56 5.31 1.66 -8.15
N LYS A 57 4.08 1.57 -8.64
CA LYS A 57 3.28 2.73 -9.03
C LYS A 57 3.12 3.72 -7.87
N VAL A 58 2.72 3.25 -6.69
CA VAL A 58 2.44 4.15 -5.55
C VAL A 58 3.72 4.80 -5.02
N LEU A 59 4.84 4.07 -4.96
CA LEU A 59 6.11 4.64 -4.51
C LEU A 59 6.65 5.67 -5.51
N SER A 60 6.58 5.39 -6.83
CA SER A 60 6.99 6.36 -7.85
C SER A 60 6.15 7.64 -7.81
N GLU A 61 4.84 7.49 -7.62
CA GLU A 61 3.92 8.64 -7.48
C GLU A 61 4.19 9.44 -6.21
N HIS A 62 4.43 8.76 -5.09
CA HIS A 62 4.82 9.39 -3.83
C HIS A 62 6.10 10.21 -3.98
N ASP A 63 7.15 9.62 -4.57
CA ASP A 63 8.44 10.29 -4.76
C ASP A 63 8.31 11.48 -5.70
N ARG A 64 7.54 11.35 -6.80
CA ARG A 64 7.21 12.47 -7.69
C ARG A 64 6.56 13.62 -6.91
N LEU A 65 5.55 13.32 -6.08
CA LEU A 65 4.85 14.32 -5.29
C LEU A 65 5.76 15.03 -4.29
N LEU A 66 6.73 14.32 -3.69
CA LEU A 66 7.71 14.93 -2.80
C LEU A 66 8.70 15.84 -3.54
N LEU A 67 9.09 15.46 -4.76
CA LEU A 67 9.99 16.26 -5.61
C LEU A 67 9.35 17.54 -6.17
N THR A 68 8.02 17.58 -6.27
CA THR A 68 7.29 18.73 -6.84
C THR A 68 6.72 19.69 -5.79
N LYS A 69 6.90 19.42 -4.49
CA LYS A 69 6.49 20.35 -3.43
C LYS A 69 7.51 21.51 -3.35
N PRO A 70 7.06 22.78 -3.40
CA PRO A 70 7.93 23.94 -3.26
C PRO A 70 8.58 24.04 -1.88
#